data_AF-A0A182EUG4-F1
#
_entry.id   AF-A0A182EUG4-F1
#
_cell.length_a   1.000
_cell.length_b   1.000
_cell.length_c   1.000
_cell.angle_alpha   90.00
_cell.angle_beta   90.00
_cell.angle_gamma   90.00
#
_symmetry.space_group_name_H-M   'P 1'
#
loop_
_entity.id
_entity.type
_entity.pdbx_description
1 polymer ?
#
loop_
_entity_poly.entity_id
_entity_poly.type
_entity_poly.pdbx_seq_one_letter_code
_entity_poly.pdbx_strand_id
1 'polypeptide(L)' 'MDTLAASTSANNQHHPPFTATGTVEVPVFYPTIQEMRDFPALINKIEQQHRAHLVCGIAK' A
#
# COMPACT_ATOMS: atom_id res chain seq x y z
N MET A 1 -17.42 -17.10 -16.80
CA MET A 1 -16.20 -16.57 -16.16
C MET A 1 -16.65 -15.64 -15.06
N ASP A 2 -17.00 -16.24 -13.93
CA ASP A 2 -17.53 -15.58 -12.75
C ASP A 2 -16.48 -14.68 -12.10
N THR A 3 -16.67 -13.37 -12.21
CA THR A 3 -15.92 -12.42 -11.38
C THR A 3 -16.68 -12.28 -10.07
N LEU A 4 -16.21 -12.98 -9.04
CA LEU A 4 -16.67 -12.87 -7.66
C LEU A 4 -16.53 -11.42 -7.18
N ALA A 5 -17.58 -10.63 -7.35
CA ALA A 5 -17.69 -9.32 -6.73
C ALA A 5 -17.69 -9.50 -5.21
N ALA A 6 -16.74 -8.85 -4.52
CA ALA A 6 -16.72 -8.80 -3.06
C ALA A 6 -18.07 -8.25 -2.55
N SER A 7 -18.61 -8.86 -1.48
CA SER A 7 -19.85 -8.43 -0.82
C SER A 7 -19.77 -6.95 -0.45
N THR A 8 -20.28 -6.10 -1.31
CA THR A 8 -20.70 -4.77 -0.89
C THR A 8 -22.01 -4.97 -0.16
N SER A 9 -22.13 -4.38 1.02
CA SER A 9 -23.35 -4.28 1.81
C SER A 9 -24.42 -3.55 1.01
N ALA A 10 -25.01 -4.25 0.04
CA ALA A 10 -26.05 -3.71 -0.79
C ALA A 10 -27.30 -3.54 0.06
N ASN A 11 -27.56 -2.27 0.40
CA ASN A 11 -28.89 -1.73 0.66
C ASN A 11 -29.53 -2.08 2.02
N ASN A 12 -28.93 -1.64 3.12
CA ASN A 12 -29.70 -1.29 4.32
C ASN A 12 -30.01 0.21 4.25
N GLN A 13 -31.29 0.58 4.14
CA GLN A 13 -31.79 1.96 4.06
C GLN A 13 -31.42 2.88 5.26
N HIS A 14 -30.60 2.39 6.20
CA HIS A 14 -30.16 3.08 7.42
C HIS A 14 -28.64 3.22 7.54
N HIS A 15 -27.84 2.71 6.60
CA HIS A 15 -26.39 2.89 6.65
C HIS A 15 -25.96 3.98 5.66
N PRO A 16 -25.08 4.91 6.08
CA PRO A 16 -24.55 5.91 5.19
C PRO A 16 -23.81 5.22 4.03
N PRO A 17 -23.95 5.73 2.80
CA PRO A 17 -23.23 5.18 1.66
C PRO A 17 -21.73 5.22 1.93
N PHE A 18 -21.05 4.10 1.69
CA PHE A 18 -19.59 4.07 1.75
C PHE A 18 -19.05 5.09 0.75
N THR A 19 -18.25 6.02 1.25
CA THR A 19 -17.49 6.96 0.42
C THR A 19 -16.02 6.65 0.65
N ALA A 20 -15.31 6.25 -0.40
CA ALA A 20 -13.87 6.03 -0.30
C ALA A 20 -13.19 7.33 0.10
N THR A 21 -12.40 7.31 1.17
CA THR A 21 -11.62 8.47 1.64
C THR A 21 -10.34 8.69 0.82
N GLY A 22 -10.20 7.97 -0.30
CA GLY A 22 -8.99 7.88 -1.10
C GLY A 22 -8.12 6.68 -0.72
N THR A 23 -7.25 6.27 -1.64
CA THR A 23 -6.20 5.27 -1.42
C THR A 23 -4.86 5.91 -1.76
N VAL A 24 -3.90 5.86 -0.83
CA VAL A 24 -2.51 6.22 -1.15
C VAL A 24 -1.82 4.98 -1.69
N GLU A 25 -1.19 5.09 -2.86
CA GLU A 25 -0.44 3.97 -3.42
C GLU A 25 0.74 3.61 -2.50
N VAL A 26 0.90 2.31 -2.26
CA VAL A 26 2.02 1.78 -1.47
C VAL A 26 3.21 1.57 -2.41
N PRO A 27 4.35 2.23 -2.17
CA PRO A 27 5.54 2.04 -2.99
C PRO A 27 6.06 0.61 -2.85
N VAL A 28 6.47 0.03 -3.97
CA VAL A 28 6.99 -1.34 -4.07
C VAL A 28 8.45 -1.30 -4.53
N PHE A 29 9.33 -1.96 -3.80
CA PHE A 29 10.76 -2.02 -4.08
C PHE A 29 11.19 -3.44 -4.45
N TYR A 30 12.14 -3.53 -5.40
CA TYR A 30 12.67 -4.80 -5.90
C TYR A 30 14.20 -4.82 -5.73
N PRO A 31 14.70 -4.97 -4.49
CA PRO A 31 16.14 -4.96 -4.23
C PRO A 31 16.82 -6.20 -4.83
N THR A 32 18.08 -6.02 -5.24
CA THR A 32 18.95 -7.14 -5.60
C THR A 32 19.36 -7.95 -4.36
N ILE A 33 19.87 -9.17 -4.58
CA ILE A 33 20.34 -10.00 -3.46
C ILE A 33 21.50 -9.35 -2.70
N GLN A 34 22.33 -8.54 -3.38
CA GLN A 34 23.42 -7.79 -2.76
C GLN A 34 22.87 -6.69 -1.84
N GLU A 35 21.87 -5.94 -2.29
CA GLU A 35 21.23 -4.89 -1.48
C GLU A 35 20.48 -5.49 -0.28
N MET A 36 19.83 -6.64 -0.45
CA MET A 36 19.14 -7.33 0.65
C MET A 36 20.07 -7.82 1.76
N ARG A 37 21.38 -8.02 1.49
CA ARG A 37 22.33 -8.45 2.53
C ARG A 37 22.55 -7.39 3.60
N ASP A 38 22.41 -6.11 3.25
CA ASP A 38 22.52 -4.99 4.18
C ASP A 38 21.16 -4.29 4.30
N PHE A 39 20.30 -4.88 5.12
CA PHE A 39 18.94 -4.38 5.34
C PHE A 39 18.91 -2.92 5.86
N PRO A 40 19.73 -2.52 6.85
CA PRO A 40 19.78 -1.11 7.28
C PRO A 40 20.16 -0.14 6.16
N ALA A 41 21.15 -0.47 5.33
CA ALA A 41 21.51 0.38 4.20
C ALA A 41 20.38 0.47 3.16
N LEU A 42 19.68 -0.64 2.91
CA LEU A 42 18.50 -0.67 2.03
C LEU A 42 17.36 0.23 2.55
N ILE A 43 17.03 0.15 3.85
CA ILE A 43 16.02 1.02 4.45
C ILE A 43 16.43 2.49 4.38
N ASN A 44 17.68 2.82 4.71
CA ASN A 44 18.19 4.20 4.59
C ASN A 44 18.07 4.73 3.16
N LYS A 45 18.37 3.90 2.15
CA LYS A 45 18.19 4.25 0.74
C LYS A 45 16.73 4.55 0.43
N ILE A 46 15.81 3.68 0.84
CA ILE A 46 14.36 3.86 0.65
C ILE A 46 13.86 5.16 1.29
N GLU A 47 14.26 5.43 2.52
CA GLU A 47 13.82 6.61 3.26
C GLU A 47 14.40 7.91 2.72
N GLN A 48 15.70 7.96 2.40
CA GLN A 48 16.34 9.18 1.94
C GLN A 48 15.98 9.53 0.49
N GLN A 49 15.90 8.52 -0.39
CA GLN A 49 15.69 8.76 -1.82
C GLN A 49 14.21 8.85 -2.17
N HIS A 50 13.37 8.01 -1.56
CA HIS A 50 11.95 7.91 -1.93
C HIS A 50 11.01 8.50 -0.88
N ARG A 51 11.52 8.82 0.32
CA ARG A 51 10.71 9.34 1.45
C ARG A 51 9.46 8.50 1.69
N ALA A 52 9.56 7.18 1.51
CA ALA A 52 8.40 6.27 1.54
C ALA A 52 7.61 6.38 2.86
N HIS A 53 8.32 6.62 3.96
CA HIS A 53 7.74 6.84 5.29
C HIS A 53 6.86 8.10 5.38
N LEU A 54 7.09 9.13 4.55
CA LEU A 54 6.29 10.36 4.52
C LEU A 54 5.11 10.27 3.54
N VAL A 55 5.18 9.38 2.55
CA VAL A 55 4.14 9.24 1.53
C VAL A 55 2.95 8.44 2.07
N CYS A 56 3.19 7.23 2.58
CA CYS A 56 2.12 6.38 3.11
C CYS A 56 2.49 5.62 4.40
N GLY A 57 3.71 5.79 4.91
CA GLY A 57 4.17 5.18 6.16
C GLY A 57 4.47 3.68 6.08
N ILE A 58 4.20 3.03 4.94
CA ILE A 58 4.46 1.62 4.69
C ILE A 58 5.08 1.44 3.30
N ALA A 59 5.78 0.32 3.07
CA ALA A 59 6.34 -0.05 1.78
C ALA A 59 6.30 -1.56 1.60
N LYS A 60 6.30 -2.01 0.35
CA LYS A 60 6.40 -3.41 -0.04
C LYS A 60 7.75 -3.74 -0.63
#